data_AF-A0A1W1W4B1-F1
#
_entry.id   AF-A0A1W1W4B1-F1
#
_cell.length_a   1.000
_cell.length_b   1.000
_cell.length_c   1.000
_cell.angle_alpha   90.00
_cell.angle_beta   90.00
_cell.angle_gamma   90.00
#
_symmetry.space_group_name_H-M   'P 1'
#
loop_
_entity.id
_entity.type
_entity.pdbx_description
1 polymer ?
#
loop_
_entity_poly.entity_id
_entity_poly.type
_entity_poly.pdbx_seq_one_letter_code
_entity_poly.pdbx_strand_id
1 'polypeptide(L)'
;MILSIENNSILCEQSGKFLWTLDIDKLKVVGEFTTTAGPWNNDWFLVFADKSNEWFEVPFEASSKQFWSRLSQKVNQELIPGLAASVTYASRVIYPKELVGKGLFRLTSLGENLSANQQQIAGLNEVNVEFTNQVKDLFS
;
A
#
# COMPACT_ATOMS: atom_id res chain seq x y z
N MET A 1 -14.34 -4.60 4.43
CA MET A 1 -13.92 -4.78 3.02
C MET A 1 -13.45 -6.21 2.86
N ILE A 2 -13.48 -6.75 1.66
CA ILE A 2 -13.01 -8.11 1.35
C ILE A 2 -12.21 -8.04 0.06
N LEU A 3 -11.05 -8.69 0.05
CA LEU A 3 -10.24 -8.95 -1.13
C LEU A 3 -10.48 -10.37 -1.63
N SER A 4 -10.71 -10.50 -2.93
CA SER A 4 -10.78 -11.77 -3.63
C SER A 4 -9.91 -11.73 -4.89
N ILE A 5 -9.60 -12.91 -5.42
CA ILE A 5 -9.00 -13.06 -6.74
C ILE A 5 -9.98 -13.82 -7.61
N GLU A 6 -10.39 -13.17 -8.70
CA GLU A 6 -11.21 -13.76 -9.76
C GLU A 6 -10.45 -13.65 -11.07
N ASN A 7 -10.31 -14.78 -11.77
CA ASN A 7 -9.54 -14.90 -13.01
C ASN A 7 -8.09 -14.38 -12.87
N ASN A 8 -7.83 -13.14 -13.31
CA ASN A 8 -6.53 -12.46 -13.23
C ASN A 8 -6.61 -11.09 -12.55
N SER A 9 -7.64 -10.86 -11.74
CA SER A 9 -7.87 -9.57 -11.10
C SER A 9 -7.97 -9.72 -9.59
N ILE A 10 -7.46 -8.73 -8.87
CA ILE A 10 -7.75 -8.47 -7.46
C ILE A 10 -9.03 -7.65 -7.42
N LEU A 11 -10.04 -8.11 -6.70
CA LEU A 11 -11.31 -7.41 -6.54
C LEU A 11 -11.44 -6.97 -5.08
N CYS A 12 -11.86 -5.72 -4.89
CA CYS A 12 -12.20 -5.18 -3.58
C CYS A 12 -13.68 -4.88 -3.47
N GLU A 13 -14.31 -5.44 -2.44
CA GLU A 13 -15.72 -5.25 -2.15
C GLU A 13 -15.96 -4.77 -0.71
N GLN A 14 -17.05 -4.02 -0.52
CA GLN A 14 -17.56 -3.67 0.79
C GLN A 14 -19.09 -3.77 0.80
N SER A 15 -19.62 -4.63 1.69
CA SER A 15 -21.06 -4.82 1.87
C SER A 15 -21.81 -5.12 0.57
N GLY A 16 -21.21 -5.96 -0.30
CA GLY A 16 -21.77 -6.35 -1.60
C GLY A 16 -21.63 -5.30 -2.70
N LYS A 17 -20.90 -4.20 -2.47
CA LYS A 17 -20.56 -3.20 -3.49
C LYS A 17 -19.11 -3.34 -3.92
N PHE A 18 -18.87 -3.39 -5.22
CA PHE A 18 -17.54 -3.28 -5.81
C PHE A 18 -16.98 -1.87 -5.56
N LEU A 19 -15.76 -1.81 -5.04
CA LEU A 19 -15.03 -0.56 -4.82
C LEU A 19 -14.02 -0.33 -5.95
N TRP A 20 -13.18 -1.32 -6.23
CA TRP A 20 -12.17 -1.25 -7.28
C TRP A 20 -11.75 -2.66 -7.72
N THR A 21 -11.09 -2.71 -8.87
CA THR A 21 -10.47 -3.91 -9.42
C THR A 21 -9.10 -3.58 -9.95
N LEU A 22 -8.17 -4.53 -9.83
CA LEU A 22 -6.80 -4.39 -10.33
C LEU A 22 -6.39 -5.65 -11.09
N ASP A 23 -6.02 -5.50 -12.35
CA ASP A 23 -5.43 -6.58 -13.15
C ASP A 23 -4.03 -6.92 -12.61
N ILE A 24 -3.81 -8.20 -12.30
CA ILE A 24 -2.56 -8.70 -11.74
C ILE A 24 -1.41 -8.52 -12.74
N ASP A 25 -1.67 -8.52 -14.05
CA ASP A 25 -0.64 -8.26 -15.07
C ASP A 25 -0.16 -6.79 -15.09
N LYS A 26 -0.92 -5.91 -14.43
CA LYS A 26 -0.59 -4.50 -14.22
C LYS A 26 -0.02 -4.23 -12.83
N LEU A 27 -0.06 -5.21 -11.92
CA LEU A 27 0.44 -5.08 -10.56
C LEU A 27 1.96 -4.87 -10.59
N LYS A 28 2.39 -3.72 -10.08
CA LYS A 28 3.81 -3.36 -9.98
C LYS A 28 4.32 -3.54 -8.56
N VAL A 29 3.50 -3.23 -7.57
CA VAL A 29 3.91 -3.25 -6.17
C VAL A 29 2.81 -3.82 -5.30
N VAL A 30 3.19 -4.69 -4.37
CA VAL A 30 2.40 -5.01 -3.19
C VAL A 30 3.23 -4.60 -1.98
N GLY A 31 2.64 -3.87 -1.05
CA GLY A 31 3.31 -3.49 0.17
C GLY A 31 2.35 -3.37 1.34
N GLU A 32 2.92 -2.95 2.45
CA GLU A 32 2.20 -2.75 3.70
C GLU A 32 2.56 -1.38 4.24
N PHE A 33 1.61 -0.78 4.95
CA PHE A 33 1.77 0.50 5.60
C PHE A 33 1.02 0.47 6.94
N THR A 34 1.64 1.04 7.96
CA THR A 34 1.00 1.27 9.27
C THR A 34 0.76 2.75 9.50
N THR A 35 -0.20 3.12 10.33
CA THR A 35 -0.44 4.53 10.71
C THR A 35 -0.10 4.77 12.19
N THR A 36 -0.29 6.00 12.67
CA THR A 36 -0.19 6.33 14.10
C THR A 36 -1.42 5.95 14.92
N ALA A 37 -2.49 5.49 14.28
CA ALA A 37 -3.72 5.12 14.97
C ALA A 37 -3.59 3.81 15.78
N GLY A 38 -2.54 3.02 15.55
CA GLY A 38 -2.31 1.75 16.21
C GLY A 38 -1.76 1.82 17.63
N PRO A 39 -1.54 0.65 18.27
CA PRO A 39 -1.85 -0.70 17.76
C PRO A 39 -3.27 -1.19 18.13
N TRP A 40 -4.07 -0.36 18.79
CA TRP A 40 -5.40 -0.75 19.29
C TRP A 40 -6.53 -0.49 18.29
N ASN A 41 -6.23 0.21 17.18
CA ASN A 41 -7.15 0.43 16.06
C ASN A 41 -6.62 -0.27 14.82
N ASN A 42 -7.47 -0.39 13.80
CA ASN A 42 -7.07 -0.89 12.49
C ASN A 42 -6.12 0.09 11.83
N ASP A 43 -4.83 -0.14 12.00
CA ASP A 43 -3.77 0.75 11.55
C ASP A 43 -2.86 0.12 10.51
N TRP A 44 -3.07 -1.16 10.15
CA TRP A 44 -2.25 -1.93 9.22
C TRP A 44 -2.99 -2.13 7.90
N PHE A 45 -2.43 -1.56 6.83
CA PHE A 45 -2.99 -1.55 5.50
C PHE A 45 -2.12 -2.34 4.52
N LEU A 46 -2.78 -2.99 3.57
CA LEU A 46 -2.19 -3.52 2.35
C LEU A 46 -2.31 -2.49 1.24
N VAL A 47 -1.24 -2.36 0.46
CA VAL A 47 -1.15 -1.40 -0.64
C VAL A 47 -0.87 -2.16 -1.93
N PHE A 48 -1.61 -1.83 -2.98
CA PHE A 48 -1.45 -2.38 -4.33
C PHE A 48 -1.27 -1.22 -5.30
N ALA A 49 -0.21 -1.24 -6.11
CA ALA A 49 0.04 -0.19 -7.09
C ALA A 49 0.17 -0.75 -8.50
N ASP A 50 -0.37 -0.03 -9.46
CA ASP A 50 -0.42 -0.44 -10.86
C ASP A 50 0.49 0.42 -11.75
N LYS A 51 0.59 0.08 -13.04
CA LYS A 51 1.45 0.80 -14.00
C LYS A 51 1.17 2.30 -14.13
N SER A 52 0.03 2.80 -13.68
CA SER A 52 -0.32 4.23 -13.73
C SER A 52 0.22 5.03 -12.55
N ASN A 53 0.94 4.40 -11.63
CA ASN A 53 1.41 4.98 -10.37
C ASN A 53 0.25 5.38 -9.42
N GLU A 54 -0.97 4.92 -9.70
CA GLU A 54 -2.06 4.91 -8.74
C GLU A 54 -1.90 3.74 -7.76
N TRP A 55 -2.29 3.95 -6.51
CA TRP A 55 -2.33 2.89 -5.51
C TRP A 55 -3.70 2.77 -4.87
N PHE A 56 -4.01 1.54 -4.48
CA PHE A 56 -5.19 1.14 -3.74
C PHE A 56 -4.75 0.61 -2.40
N GLU A 57 -5.43 1.01 -1.34
CA GLU A 57 -5.18 0.50 0.00
C GLU A 57 -6.43 -0.09 0.62
N VAL A 58 -6.24 -1.14 1.42
CA VAL A 58 -7.29 -1.75 2.23
C VAL A 58 -6.72 -2.18 3.57
N PRO A 59 -7.54 -2.26 4.62
CA PRO A 59 -7.11 -2.89 5.87
C PRO A 59 -6.60 -4.32 5.65
N PHE A 60 -5.59 -4.72 6.41
CA PHE A 60 -5.00 -6.05 6.31
C PHE A 60 -6.03 -7.17 6.47
N GLU A 61 -7.01 -6.99 7.37
CA GLU A 61 -8.09 -7.94 7.65
C GLU A 61 -9.07 -8.10 6.49
N ALA A 62 -8.99 -7.25 5.45
CA ALA A 62 -9.73 -7.47 4.21
C ALA A 62 -9.20 -8.68 3.42
N SER A 63 -7.99 -9.14 3.71
CA SER A 63 -7.37 -10.29 3.05
C SER A 63 -7.63 -11.61 3.78
N SER A 64 -7.61 -12.72 3.04
CA SER A 64 -7.73 -14.08 3.58
C SER A 64 -6.52 -14.94 3.21
N LYS A 65 -6.32 -16.07 3.90
CA LYS A 65 -5.29 -17.05 3.53
C LYS A 65 -5.42 -17.51 2.07
N GLN A 66 -6.65 -17.66 1.58
CA GLN A 66 -6.91 -18.05 0.19
C GLN A 66 -6.50 -16.95 -0.80
N PHE A 67 -6.78 -15.69 -0.47
CA PHE A 67 -6.32 -14.55 -1.26
C PHE A 67 -4.79 -14.56 -1.40
N TRP A 68 -4.06 -14.65 -0.29
CA TRP A 68 -2.59 -14.68 -0.27
C TRP A 68 -2.01 -15.85 -1.08
N SER A 69 -2.58 -17.05 -0.91
CA SER A 69 -2.17 -18.23 -1.66
C SER A 69 -2.35 -18.04 -3.16
N ARG A 70 -3.49 -17.50 -3.60
CA ARG A 70 -3.76 -17.26 -5.02
C ARG A 70 -2.88 -16.16 -5.59
N LEU A 71 -2.69 -15.06 -4.87
CA LEU A 71 -1.86 -13.95 -5.33
C LEU A 71 -0.41 -14.40 -5.49
N SER A 72 0.12 -15.11 -4.49
CA SER A 72 1.50 -15.65 -4.52
C SER A 72 1.73 -16.57 -5.73
N GLN A 73 0.75 -17.41 -6.06
CA GLN A 73 0.81 -18.25 -7.26
C GLN A 73 0.82 -17.42 -8.55
N LYS A 74 -0.03 -16.39 -8.63
CA LYS A 74 -0.15 -15.54 -9.81
C LYS A 74 1.10 -14.72 -10.10
N VAL A 75 1.75 -14.21 -9.06
CA VAL A 75 2.99 -13.41 -9.19
C VAL A 75 4.26 -14.27 -9.10
N ASN A 76 4.11 -15.60 -9.01
CA ASN A 76 5.20 -16.58 -8.89
C ASN A 76 6.24 -16.23 -7.81
N GLN A 77 5.75 -15.75 -6.66
CA GLN A 77 6.57 -15.36 -5.52
C GLN A 77 5.77 -15.56 -4.23
N GLU A 78 6.42 -16.06 -3.19
CA GLU A 78 5.83 -16.11 -1.86
C GLU A 78 5.64 -14.70 -1.31
N LEU A 79 4.40 -14.35 -0.97
CA LEU A 79 4.07 -13.05 -0.37
C LEU A 79 3.89 -13.22 1.14
N ILE A 80 4.81 -12.61 1.90
CA ILE A 80 4.84 -12.72 3.36
C ILE A 80 4.58 -11.34 3.98
N PRO A 81 3.36 -11.11 4.52
CA PRO A 81 3.06 -10.00 5.40
C PRO A 81 3.97 -9.96 6.62
N GLY A 82 4.28 -8.78 7.15
CA GLY A 82 5.15 -8.71 8.32
C GLY A 82 5.22 -7.39 9.07
N LEU A 83 4.19 -6.55 8.99
CA LEU A 83 4.01 -5.39 9.88
C LEU A 83 3.04 -5.65 11.05
N ALA A 84 2.72 -6.92 11.34
CA ALA A 84 1.95 -7.26 12.54
C ALA A 84 2.59 -6.67 13.80
N ALA A 85 1.83 -5.92 14.59
CA ALA A 85 2.27 -5.21 15.80
C ALA A 85 3.33 -4.12 15.59
N SER A 86 3.56 -3.67 14.35
CA SER A 86 4.37 -2.50 14.08
C SER A 86 3.58 -1.23 14.36
N VAL A 87 4.19 -0.30 15.10
CA VAL A 87 3.68 1.04 15.34
C VAL A 87 4.74 2.03 14.85
N THR A 88 4.36 3.22 14.37
CA THR A 88 5.22 4.30 13.79
C THR A 88 5.37 4.37 12.25
N TYR A 89 4.27 4.49 11.51
CA TYR A 89 4.30 4.79 10.06
C TYR A 89 5.21 3.85 9.24
N ALA A 90 5.42 2.62 9.72
CA ALA A 90 6.29 1.67 9.07
C ALA A 90 5.64 1.29 7.73
N SER A 91 6.46 1.20 6.70
CA SER A 91 6.02 0.75 5.39
C SER A 91 7.08 -0.15 4.77
N ARG A 92 6.63 -1.20 4.08
CA ARG A 92 7.54 -2.15 3.41
C ARG A 92 6.93 -2.71 2.15
N VAL A 93 7.80 -3.05 1.20
CA VAL A 93 7.42 -3.79 0.00
C VAL A 93 7.38 -5.30 0.29
N ILE A 94 6.36 -5.98 -0.23
CA ILE A 94 6.21 -7.45 -0.25
C ILE A 94 6.45 -8.00 -1.66
N TYR A 95 6.16 -7.22 -2.70
CA TYR A 95 6.41 -7.53 -4.11
C TYR A 95 6.73 -6.23 -4.86
N PRO A 96 7.71 -6.21 -5.77
CA PRO A 96 8.41 -7.35 -6.36
C PRO A 96 9.64 -7.82 -5.55
N LYS A 97 10.19 -8.99 -5.91
CA LYS A 97 11.23 -9.71 -5.15
C LYS A 97 12.44 -8.85 -4.81
N GLU A 98 12.89 -8.05 -5.76
CA GLU A 98 14.05 -7.19 -5.70
C GLU A 98 13.92 -6.05 -4.67
N LEU A 99 12.68 -5.68 -4.31
CA LEU A 99 12.39 -4.62 -3.34
C LEU A 99 11.87 -5.16 -2.01
N VAL A 100 11.71 -6.47 -1.83
CA VAL A 100 11.13 -7.06 -0.60
C VAL A 100 11.84 -6.52 0.66
N GLY A 101 11.04 -6.05 1.62
CA GLY A 101 11.50 -5.49 2.89
C GLY A 101 12.05 -4.07 2.82
N LYS A 102 12.20 -3.49 1.61
CA LYS A 102 12.57 -2.08 1.44
C LYS A 102 11.37 -1.18 1.74
N GLY A 103 11.64 0.08 2.10
CA GLY A 103 10.59 1.06 2.39
C GLY A 103 9.65 1.30 1.20
N LEU A 104 8.35 1.17 1.42
CA LEU A 104 7.33 1.42 0.40
C LEU A 104 7.12 2.93 0.22
N PHE A 105 6.80 3.59 1.33
CA PHE A 105 6.55 5.02 1.39
C PHE A 105 7.65 5.76 2.15
N ARG A 106 7.80 7.04 1.82
CA ARG A 106 8.46 8.05 2.64
C ARG A 106 7.44 9.08 3.09
N LEU A 107 7.64 9.60 4.29
CA LEU A 107 6.92 10.76 4.79
C LEU A 107 7.58 12.02 4.22
N THR A 108 6.78 12.93 3.69
CA THR A 108 7.21 14.26 3.24
C THR A 108 6.40 15.30 4.00
N SER A 109 7.05 16.36 4.43
CA SER A 109 6.32 17.48 5.02
C SER A 109 5.62 18.24 3.88
N LEU A 110 4.35 18.65 4.07
CA LEU A 110 3.69 19.55 3.11
C LEU A 110 4.51 20.82 2.86
N GLY A 111 5.35 21.22 3.82
CA GLY A 111 6.20 22.42 3.73
C GLY A 111 7.36 22.33 2.76
N GLU A 112 7.89 21.14 2.45
CA GLU A 112 9.07 21.02 1.58
C GLU A 112 8.81 21.44 0.12
N ASN A 113 7.54 21.45 -0.31
CA ASN A 113 7.13 21.90 -1.65
C ASN A 113 6.38 23.25 -1.65
N LEU A 114 6.27 23.92 -0.51
CA LEU A 114 5.56 25.19 -0.35
C LEU A 114 6.52 26.36 -0.12
N SER A 115 6.21 27.51 -0.69
CA SER A 115 6.91 28.77 -0.36
C SER A 115 6.69 29.14 1.12
N ALA A 116 7.62 29.88 1.73
CA ALA A 116 7.58 30.25 3.14
C ALA A 116 6.25 30.90 3.58
N ASN A 117 5.59 31.65 2.68
CA ASN A 117 4.31 32.30 2.96
C ASN A 117 3.13 31.30 3.00
N GLN A 118 3.22 30.17 2.30
CA GLN A 118 2.18 29.14 2.25
C GLN A 118 2.25 28.20 3.47
N GLN A 119 3.47 27.96 3.98
CA GLN A 119 3.70 27.18 5.20
C GLN A 119 3.03 27.82 6.44
N GLN A 120 2.96 29.15 6.49
CA GLN A 120 2.38 29.89 7.61
C GLN A 120 0.84 29.84 7.67
N ILE A 121 0.18 29.56 6.53
CA ILE A 121 -1.28 29.53 6.40
C ILE A 121 -1.84 28.11 6.61
N ALA A 122 -1.06 27.08 6.23
CA ALA A 122 -1.57 25.70 6.12
C ALA A 122 -1.68 24.92 7.43
N GLY A 123 -1.22 25.44 8.58
CA GLY A 123 -1.24 24.67 9.83
C GLY A 123 -0.39 23.41 9.73
N LEU A 124 0.93 23.58 9.86
CA LEU A 124 1.96 22.53 9.75
C LEU A 124 1.69 21.32 10.67
N ASN A 125 0.93 20.32 10.20
CA ASN A 125 0.82 18.99 10.81
C ASN A 125 0.37 17.89 9.85
N GLU A 126 0.01 18.21 8.60
CA GLU A 126 -0.33 17.19 7.61
C GLU A 126 0.96 16.65 6.94
N VAL A 127 1.15 15.33 7.06
CA VAL A 127 2.26 14.60 6.46
C VAL A 127 1.76 13.95 5.18
N ASN A 128 2.46 14.17 4.07
CA ASN A 128 2.18 13.49 2.82
C ASN A 128 2.98 12.17 2.76
N VAL A 129 2.35 11.11 2.28
CA VAL A 129 3.01 9.84 1.95
C VAL A 129 3.23 9.75 0.45
N GLU A 130 4.46 9.44 0.05
CA GLU A 130 4.82 9.20 -1.35
C GLU A 130 5.63 7.92 -1.48
N PHE A 131 5.60 7.26 -2.64
CA PHE A 131 6.53 6.17 -2.93
C PHE A 131 8.00 6.61 -2.76
N THR A 132 8.81 5.71 -2.22
CA THR A 132 10.26 5.88 -2.21
C THR A 132 10.81 5.87 -3.65
N ASN A 133 12.00 6.44 -3.88
CA ASN A 133 12.58 6.52 -5.23
C ASN A 133 12.71 5.14 -5.90
N GLN A 134 13.22 4.15 -5.16
CA GLN A 134 13.34 2.76 -5.64
C GLN A 134 11.99 2.15 -6.07
N VAL A 135 10.88 2.59 -5.48
CA VAL A 135 9.53 2.16 -5.87
C VAL A 135 9.07 2.95 -7.10
N LYS A 136 9.32 4.26 -7.15
CA LYS A 136 9.04 5.11 -8.32
C LYS A 136 9.74 4.60 -9.59
N ASP A 137 10.95 4.06 -9.46
CA ASP A 137 11.72 3.47 -10.57
C ASP A 137 11.01 2.29 -11.25
N LEU A 138 10.04 1.63 -10.60
CA LEU A 138 9.24 0.54 -11.19
C LEU A 138 8.21 1.01 -12.22
N PHE A 139 7.87 2.30 -12.20
CA PHE A 139 6.86 2.93 -13.05
C PHE A 139 7.48 3.81 -14.16
N SER A 140 8.81 3.88 -14.22
CA SER A 140 9.56 4.62 -15.24
C SER A 140 9.76 3.82 -16.53
#